data_AF-A0A934ZGL2-F1
#
_entry.id   AF-A0A934ZGL2-F1
#
_cell.length_a   1.000
_cell.length_b   1.000
_cell.length_c   1.000
_cell.angle_alpha   90.00
_cell.angle_beta   90.00
_cell.angle_gamma   90.00
#
_symmetry.space_group_name_H-M   'P 1'
#
loop_
_entity.id
_entity.type
_entity.pdbx_description
1 polymer ?
#
loop_
_entity_poly.entity_id
_entity_poly.type
_entity_poly.pdbx_seq_one_letter_code
_entity_poly.pdbx_strand_id
1 'polypeptide(L)'
;MLPFVLGATPPILALLLYQKLCFGGFFVTSYSFVNPIFLEHRGQVGLFGGADPSAVWNLLFSLDRGLLIFTPVFFFALIEVVRLEAAGDTRFLLTCLAVTVGALGALSTYTFWNAGSSTGARYLVFTIPFWCLLLPRPSLLPRFARWMFYGLAALGTLNMLVIAAVNPMVHPAVVNPLFGRLYLHFLSGEFPPTLETCGRFQDLFSAAEPAELFNLGSSIFGLSGKASIVPLGIVVVLLIWCLWAARSVPAAGGGSPVRGPADAAPHGTGRRIPHASSSGGRALPGMRNSPR
;
A
#
# COMPACT_ATOMS: atom_id res chain seq x y z
N MET A 1 -0.64 22.84 -9.28
CA MET A 1 -0.50 23.04 -7.82
C MET A 1 -1.81 23.51 -7.18
N LEU A 2 -2.48 24.56 -7.67
CA LEU A 2 -3.73 25.05 -7.06
C LEU A 2 -4.83 23.98 -6.87
N PRO A 3 -5.14 23.09 -7.85
CA PRO A 3 -6.15 22.05 -7.64
C PRO A 3 -5.77 21.04 -6.55
N PHE A 4 -4.47 20.77 -6.39
CA PHE A 4 -3.95 19.88 -5.35
C PHE A 4 -4.10 20.51 -3.96
N VAL A 5 -3.76 21.79 -3.82
CA VAL A 5 -3.94 22.54 -2.57
C VAL A 5 -5.42 22.61 -2.19
N LEU A 6 -6.29 22.94 -3.14
CA LEU A 6 -7.74 22.97 -2.92
C LEU A 6 -8.29 21.60 -2.55
N GLY A 7 -7.83 20.53 -3.22
CA GLY A 7 -8.22 19.16 -2.91
C GLY A 7 -7.75 18.67 -1.53
N ALA A 8 -6.58 19.11 -1.08
CA ALA A 8 -6.04 18.78 0.24
C ALA A 8 -6.62 19.63 1.39
N THR A 9 -7.25 20.77 1.07
CA THR A 9 -7.74 21.71 2.10
C THR A 9 -8.84 21.09 2.97
N PRO A 10 -9.93 20.49 2.43
CA PRO A 10 -10.97 19.88 3.26
C PRO A 10 -10.48 18.83 4.26
N PRO A 11 -9.67 17.81 3.89
CA PRO A 11 -9.19 16.82 4.85
C PRO A 11 -8.24 17.41 5.90
N ILE A 12 -7.41 18.40 5.53
CA ILE A 12 -6.53 19.09 6.49
C ILE A 12 -7.37 19.88 7.51
N LEU A 13 -8.39 20.62 7.05
CA LEU A 13 -9.28 21.37 7.95
C LEU A 13 -10.06 20.43 8.88
N ALA A 14 -10.57 19.31 8.34
CA ALA A 14 -11.26 18.30 9.14
C ALA A 14 -10.34 17.72 10.22
N LEU A 15 -9.08 17.42 9.87
CA LEU A 15 -8.09 16.93 10.84
C LEU A 15 -7.78 17.98 11.91
N LEU A 16 -7.54 19.24 11.53
CA LEU A 16 -7.27 20.32 12.49
C LEU A 16 -8.45 20.55 13.44
N LEU A 17 -9.68 20.51 12.93
CA LEU A 17 -10.88 20.62 13.74
C LEU A 17 -11.01 19.44 14.72
N TYR A 18 -10.78 18.21 14.24
CA TYR A 18 -10.74 17.02 15.09
C TYR A 18 -9.71 17.18 16.21
N GLN A 19 -8.49 17.63 15.90
CA GLN A 19 -7.45 17.85 16.92
C GLN A 19 -7.90 18.88 17.95
N LYS A 20 -8.50 19.99 17.51
CA LYS A 20 -9.00 21.04 18.40
C LYS A 20 -10.11 20.56 19.33
N LEU A 21 -11.06 19.79 18.79
CA LEU A 21 -12.21 19.29 19.54
C LEU A 21 -11.82 18.19 20.54
N CYS A 22 -10.94 17.26 20.14
CA CYS A 22 -10.56 16.11 20.97
C CYS A 22 -9.41 16.39 21.94
N PHE A 23 -8.45 17.23 21.56
CA PHE A 23 -7.19 17.44 22.29
C PHE A 23 -6.97 18.88 22.75
N GLY A 24 -7.94 19.77 22.52
CA GLY A 24 -7.92 21.15 22.99
C GLY A 24 -7.07 22.12 22.16
N GLY A 25 -6.36 21.65 21.13
CA GLY A 25 -5.55 22.52 20.26
C GLY A 25 -5.34 21.97 18.85
N PHE A 26 -5.10 22.85 17.89
CA PHE A 26 -4.91 22.50 16.47
C PHE A 26 -3.63 21.70 16.20
N PHE A 27 -2.61 21.90 17.04
CA PHE A 27 -1.30 21.25 16.93
C PHE A 27 -1.00 20.34 18.12
N VAL A 28 -1.98 20.12 19.00
CA VAL A 28 -1.85 19.14 20.07
C VAL A 28 -2.17 17.79 19.48
N THR A 29 -1.18 16.90 19.43
CA THR A 29 -1.35 15.56 18.88
C THR A 29 -1.87 14.60 19.94
N SER A 30 -2.55 13.53 19.52
CA SER A 30 -2.93 12.44 20.42
C SER A 30 -1.76 11.86 21.20
N TYR A 31 -0.54 11.90 20.63
CA TYR A 31 0.68 11.44 21.30
C TYR A 31 1.07 12.29 22.52
N SER A 32 0.60 13.53 22.64
CA SER A 32 0.79 14.34 23.86
C SER A 32 0.04 13.77 25.08
N PHE A 33 -0.92 12.87 24.86
CA PHE A 33 -1.70 12.19 25.89
C PHE A 33 -1.38 10.69 25.95
N VAL A 34 -0.28 10.25 25.34
CA VAL A 34 0.12 8.85 25.40
C VAL A 34 0.42 8.46 26.86
N ASN A 35 0.03 7.25 27.25
CA ASN A 35 0.33 6.75 28.59
C ASN A 35 1.87 6.76 28.79
N PRO A 36 2.38 7.33 29.91
CA PRO A 36 3.81 7.41 30.18
C PRO A 36 4.55 6.06 30.13
N ILE A 37 3.86 4.93 30.33
CA ILE A 37 4.45 3.59 30.18
C ILE A 37 4.96 3.30 28.76
N PHE A 38 4.42 4.00 27.76
CA PHE A 38 4.83 3.90 26.36
C PHE A 38 5.83 4.98 25.95
N LEU A 39 6.30 5.81 26.88
CA LEU A 39 7.37 6.76 26.59
C LEU A 39 8.70 6.09 26.89
N GLU A 40 9.62 6.12 25.93
CA GLU A 40 10.96 5.59 26.16
C GLU A 40 11.76 6.59 26.98
N HIS A 41 12.12 6.21 28.21
CA HIS A 41 12.92 7.05 29.10
C HIS A 41 14.32 7.40 28.57
N ARG A 42 14.76 6.77 27.46
CA ARG A 42 16.06 6.96 26.81
C ARG A 42 15.99 7.57 25.40
N GLY A 43 14.80 7.83 24.86
CA GLY A 43 14.62 8.39 23.52
C GLY A 43 14.88 9.90 23.47
N GLN A 44 15.45 10.40 22.37
CA GLN A 44 15.73 11.83 22.18
C GLN A 44 14.45 12.66 22.03
N VAL A 45 13.32 12.02 21.65
CA VAL A 45 12.01 12.69 21.43
C VAL A 45 10.84 11.78 21.86
N GLY A 46 10.86 11.27 23.10
CA GLY A 46 9.73 10.53 23.72
C GLY A 46 9.42 9.15 23.13
N LEU A 47 9.01 9.08 21.86
CA LEU A 47 8.57 7.86 21.14
C LEU A 47 9.54 7.38 20.05
N PHE A 48 10.52 8.22 19.70
CA PHE A 48 11.54 7.90 18.70
C PHE A 48 12.91 7.79 19.37
N GLY A 49 13.58 6.67 19.09
CA GLY A 49 14.92 6.33 19.55
C GLY A 49 15.89 6.13 18.38
N GLY A 50 16.94 5.35 18.63
CA GLY A 50 17.89 4.94 17.60
C GLY A 50 17.22 4.01 16.58
N ALA A 51 17.70 4.04 15.33
CA ALA A 51 17.20 3.14 14.30
C ALA A 51 17.52 1.68 14.64
N ASP A 52 16.48 0.83 14.66
CA ASP A 52 16.56 -0.61 14.84
C ASP A 52 16.37 -1.32 13.49
N PRO A 53 17.43 -1.87 12.87
CA PRO A 53 17.33 -2.60 11.61
C PRO A 53 16.44 -3.85 11.71
N SER A 54 16.32 -4.44 12.91
CA SER A 54 15.47 -5.62 13.12
C SER A 54 13.99 -5.27 13.00
N ALA A 55 13.59 -4.04 13.33
CA ALA A 55 12.23 -3.56 13.11
C ALA A 55 11.84 -3.59 11.64
N VAL A 56 12.73 -3.14 10.74
CA VAL A 56 12.49 -3.17 9.29
C VAL A 56 12.35 -4.61 8.80
N TRP A 57 13.25 -5.50 9.23
CA TRP A 57 13.18 -6.91 8.88
C TRP A 57 11.87 -7.55 9.31
N ASN A 58 11.47 -7.31 10.56
CA ASN A 58 10.24 -7.88 11.11
C ASN A 58 9.00 -7.32 10.40
N LEU A 59 8.94 -6.00 10.18
CA LEU A 59 7.83 -5.38 9.46
C LEU A 59 7.67 -5.88 8.02
N LEU A 60 8.73 -6.38 7.38
CA LEU A 60 8.67 -6.89 6.01
C LEU A 60 8.49 -8.42 5.95
N PHE A 61 9.20 -9.17 6.77
CA PHE A 61 9.41 -10.61 6.55
C PHE A 61 9.01 -11.52 7.71
N SER A 62 8.66 -10.98 8.88
CA SER A 62 8.32 -11.86 10.01
C SER A 62 6.98 -12.59 9.83
N LEU A 63 6.82 -13.71 10.53
CA LEU A 63 5.56 -14.47 10.53
C LEU A 63 4.47 -13.80 11.38
N ASP A 64 4.82 -12.93 12.32
CA ASP A 64 3.87 -12.20 13.15
C ASP A 64 3.30 -10.97 12.43
N ARG A 65 4.13 -10.27 11.64
CA ARG A 65 3.76 -8.96 11.09
C ARG A 65 4.28 -8.65 9.68
N GLY A 66 5.10 -9.51 9.09
CA GLY A 66 5.75 -9.23 7.81
C GLY A 66 4.77 -8.90 6.69
N LEU A 67 4.86 -7.69 6.15
CA LEU A 67 4.04 -7.23 5.04
C LEU A 67 4.11 -8.21 3.84
N LEU A 68 5.30 -8.71 3.52
CA LEU A 68 5.51 -9.60 2.38
C LEU A 68 5.05 -11.04 2.65
N ILE A 69 4.93 -11.44 3.93
CA ILE A 69 4.34 -12.72 4.31
C ILE A 69 2.81 -12.63 4.19
N PHE A 70 2.23 -11.53 4.66
CA PHE A 70 0.79 -11.34 4.71
C PHE A 70 0.21 -10.96 3.34
N THR A 71 0.96 -10.21 2.53
CA THR A 71 0.58 -9.77 1.18
C THR A 71 1.69 -10.10 0.18
N PRO A 72 1.87 -11.40 -0.17
CA PRO A 72 3.02 -11.86 -0.96
C PRO A 72 3.03 -11.35 -2.41
N VAL A 73 1.92 -10.78 -2.91
CA VAL A 73 1.92 -10.12 -4.22
C VAL A 73 2.94 -8.98 -4.29
N PHE A 74 3.26 -8.34 -3.16
CA PHE A 74 4.25 -7.25 -3.14
C PHE A 74 5.69 -7.68 -3.44
N PHE A 75 6.00 -8.97 -3.48
CA PHE A 75 7.27 -9.42 -4.07
C PHE A 75 7.42 -9.00 -5.54
N PHE A 76 6.32 -8.86 -6.27
CA PHE A 76 6.34 -8.35 -7.64
C PHE A 76 6.72 -6.86 -7.72
N ALA A 77 6.67 -6.12 -6.62
CA ALA A 77 7.05 -4.71 -6.62
C ALA A 77 8.52 -4.51 -7.01
N LEU A 78 9.39 -5.45 -6.63
CA LEU A 78 10.80 -5.45 -7.01
C LEU A 78 10.99 -5.54 -8.54
N ILE A 79 10.13 -6.29 -9.22
CA ILE A 79 10.18 -6.42 -10.69
C ILE A 79 9.85 -5.09 -11.35
N GLU A 80 8.85 -4.37 -10.87
CA GLU A 80 8.49 -3.08 -11.45
C GLU A 80 9.51 -1.99 -11.13
N VAL A 81 10.14 -2.02 -9.95
CA VAL A 81 11.25 -1.11 -9.60
C VAL A 81 12.37 -1.19 -10.64
N VAL A 82 12.84 -2.41 -10.95
CA VAL A 82 13.89 -2.62 -11.96
C VAL A 82 13.44 -2.16 -13.36
N ARG A 83 12.16 -2.35 -13.69
CA ARG A 83 11.62 -1.94 -14.99
C ARG A 83 11.47 -0.42 -15.12
N LEU A 84 11.01 0.26 -14.07
CA LEU A 84 10.87 1.72 -14.03
C LEU A 84 12.24 2.41 -14.07
N GLU A 85 13.21 1.83 -13.37
CA GLU A 85 14.61 2.28 -13.41
C GLU A 85 15.16 2.16 -14.84
N ALA A 86 15.00 0.99 -15.48
CA ALA A 86 15.43 0.77 -16.87
C ALA A 86 14.71 1.67 -17.88
N ALA A 87 13.45 2.04 -17.61
CA ALA A 87 12.66 2.94 -18.45
C ALA A 87 12.98 4.44 -18.24
N GLY A 88 13.77 4.79 -17.21
CA GLY A 88 14.13 6.17 -16.89
C GLY A 88 13.03 6.98 -16.20
N ASP A 89 11.95 6.36 -15.70
CA ASP A 89 10.88 7.03 -14.95
C ASP A 89 11.27 7.23 -13.48
N THR A 90 12.38 7.95 -13.30
CA THR A 90 13.05 8.11 -12.00
C THR A 90 12.20 8.88 -11.00
N ARG A 91 11.41 9.88 -11.43
CA ARG A 91 10.64 10.71 -10.49
C ARG A 91 9.51 9.95 -9.82
N PHE A 92 8.75 9.17 -10.59
CA PHE A 92 7.67 8.36 -10.05
C PHE A 92 8.21 7.28 -9.11
N LEU A 93 9.27 6.59 -9.55
CA LEU A 93 9.96 5.56 -8.75
C LEU A 93 10.48 6.15 -7.44
N LEU A 94 11.22 7.25 -7.49
CA LEU A 94 11.78 7.92 -6.31
C LEU A 94 10.69 8.37 -5.35
N THR A 95 9.54 8.83 -5.83
CA THR A 95 8.42 9.22 -4.97
C THR A 95 7.87 8.02 -4.19
N CYS A 96 7.62 6.91 -4.88
CA CYS A 96 7.10 5.70 -4.25
C CYS A 96 8.12 5.09 -3.26
N LEU A 97 9.41 5.06 -3.65
CA LEU A 97 10.48 4.58 -2.79
C LEU A 97 10.70 5.51 -1.60
N ALA A 98 10.67 6.83 -1.77
CA ALA A 98 10.85 7.79 -0.68
C ALA A 98 9.77 7.62 0.39
N VAL A 99 8.50 7.44 -0.01
CA VAL A 99 7.42 7.20 0.95
C VAL A 99 7.59 5.84 1.64
N THR A 100 7.86 4.79 0.88
CA THR A 100 7.93 3.42 1.43
C THR A 100 9.15 3.22 2.33
N VAL A 101 10.34 3.59 1.85
CA VAL A 101 11.60 3.51 2.59
C VAL A 101 11.62 4.53 3.73
N GLY A 102 11.10 5.74 3.51
CA GLY A 102 10.98 6.76 4.55
C GLY A 102 10.07 6.31 5.69
N ALA A 103 8.93 5.68 5.38
CA ALA A 103 8.06 5.09 6.39
C ALA A 103 8.74 3.96 7.18
N LEU A 104 9.46 3.06 6.51
CA LEU A 104 10.22 2.01 7.18
C LEU A 104 11.33 2.57 8.06
N GLY A 105 12.03 3.62 7.60
CA GLY A 105 13.06 4.32 8.38
C GLY A 105 12.49 5.07 9.58
N ALA A 106 11.31 5.69 9.45
CA ALA A 106 10.62 6.31 10.58
C ALA A 106 10.11 5.26 11.58
N LEU A 107 9.65 4.11 11.10
CA LEU A 107 9.22 3.02 11.97
C LEU A 107 10.38 2.29 12.62
N SER A 108 11.57 2.26 11.99
CA SER A 108 12.75 1.66 12.61
C SER A 108 13.25 2.45 13.81
N THR A 109 12.96 3.75 13.87
CA THR A 109 13.27 4.58 15.04
C THR A 109 12.14 4.62 16.05
N TYR A 110 10.96 4.08 15.73
CA TYR A 110 9.79 4.13 16.62
C TYR A 110 9.85 3.01 17.66
N THR A 111 9.89 3.34 18.95
CA THR A 111 10.04 2.36 20.05
C THR A 111 8.95 1.28 20.03
N PHE A 112 7.74 1.67 19.64
CA PHE A 112 6.57 0.79 19.58
C PHE A 112 6.25 0.32 18.16
N TRP A 113 7.25 0.15 17.29
CA TRP A 113 7.09 -0.31 15.90
C TRP A 113 6.30 -1.61 15.77
N ASN A 114 6.35 -2.44 16.80
CA ASN A 114 5.63 -3.71 16.88
C ASN A 114 4.11 -3.56 17.04
N ALA A 115 3.56 -2.35 17.21
CA ALA A 115 2.11 -2.15 17.23
C ALA A 115 1.34 -2.92 18.35
N GLY A 116 2.02 -3.35 19.42
CA GLY A 116 1.39 -4.08 20.53
C GLY A 116 0.77 -5.41 20.08
N SER A 117 -0.49 -5.68 20.44
CA SER A 117 -1.15 -6.95 20.08
C SER A 117 -1.68 -7.00 18.65
N SER A 118 -1.33 -6.05 17.77
CA SER A 118 -1.83 -6.08 16.38
C SER A 118 -1.17 -7.19 15.57
N THR A 119 -1.99 -7.87 14.78
CA THR A 119 -1.57 -8.82 13.74
C THR A 119 -1.28 -8.07 12.44
N GLY A 120 -0.17 -8.41 11.78
CA GLY A 120 0.26 -7.73 10.55
C GLY A 120 0.96 -6.37 10.79
N ALA A 121 1.57 -5.83 9.74
CA ALA A 121 2.25 -4.53 9.76
C ALA A 121 1.27 -3.34 9.69
N ARG A 122 0.43 -3.15 10.73
CA ARG A 122 -0.61 -2.09 10.73
C ARG A 122 -0.06 -0.69 10.44
N TYR A 123 1.16 -0.40 10.87
CA TYR A 123 1.77 0.91 10.63
C TYR A 123 2.23 1.10 9.19
N LEU A 124 2.30 0.04 8.38
CA LEU A 124 2.59 0.15 6.96
C LEU A 124 1.34 0.31 6.10
N VAL A 125 0.12 0.30 6.68
CA VAL A 125 -1.13 0.39 5.92
C VAL A 125 -1.18 1.64 5.03
N PHE A 126 -0.68 2.79 5.51
CA PHE A 126 -0.65 4.02 4.70
C PHE A 126 0.34 3.95 3.52
N THR A 127 1.29 3.01 3.54
CA THR A 127 2.24 2.79 2.43
C THR A 127 1.70 1.85 1.36
N ILE A 128 0.64 1.08 1.66
CA ILE A 128 0.05 0.10 0.73
C ILE A 128 -0.27 0.69 -0.65
N PRO A 129 -0.83 1.92 -0.79
CA PRO A 129 -1.06 2.49 -2.11
C PRO A 129 0.23 2.62 -2.94
N PHE A 130 1.35 2.95 -2.31
CA PHE A 130 2.65 3.06 -3.00
C PHE A 130 3.21 1.69 -3.38
N TRP A 131 3.01 0.67 -2.53
CA TRP A 131 3.30 -0.71 -2.92
C TRP A 131 2.47 -1.16 -4.13
N CYS A 132 1.17 -0.83 -4.14
CA CYS A 132 0.29 -1.11 -5.27
C CYS A 132 0.70 -0.38 -6.55
N LEU A 133 1.15 0.87 -6.43
CA LEU A 133 1.68 1.66 -7.56
C LEU A 133 2.98 1.08 -8.11
N LEU A 134 3.76 0.41 -7.25
CA LEU A 134 4.94 -0.34 -7.64
C LEU A 134 4.61 -1.76 -8.13
N LEU A 135 3.34 -2.18 -8.25
CA LEU A 135 3.04 -3.48 -8.84
C LEU A 135 3.08 -3.42 -10.37
N PRO A 136 3.66 -4.43 -11.05
CA PRO A 136 3.69 -4.48 -12.50
C PRO A 136 2.28 -4.67 -13.06
N ARG A 137 2.03 -4.07 -14.23
CA ARG A 137 0.80 -4.35 -14.98
C ARG A 137 0.76 -5.84 -15.35
N PRO A 138 -0.30 -6.60 -15.00
CA PRO A 138 -0.35 -8.04 -15.27
C PRO A 138 -0.24 -8.42 -16.74
N SER A 139 -0.58 -7.50 -17.66
CA SER A 139 -0.43 -7.68 -19.11
C SER A 139 1.02 -7.72 -19.59
N LEU A 140 1.96 -7.19 -18.80
CA LEU A 140 3.39 -7.14 -19.10
C LEU A 140 4.14 -8.36 -18.54
N LEU A 141 3.46 -9.20 -17.75
CA LEU A 141 4.04 -10.40 -17.17
C LEU A 141 3.86 -11.60 -18.11
N PRO A 142 4.83 -12.53 -18.16
CA PRO A 142 4.64 -13.80 -18.87
C PRO A 142 3.49 -14.59 -18.26
N ARG A 143 2.85 -15.46 -19.06
CA ARG A 143 1.61 -16.17 -18.68
C ARG A 143 1.69 -16.83 -17.30
N PHE A 144 2.80 -17.49 -16.98
CA PHE A 144 3.03 -18.13 -15.68
C PHE A 144 3.09 -17.11 -14.53
N ALA A 145 3.95 -16.08 -14.65
CA ALA A 145 4.10 -15.04 -13.62
C ALA A 145 2.80 -14.25 -13.40
N ARG A 146 2.00 -14.07 -14.45
CA ARG A 146 0.67 -13.45 -14.36
C ARG A 146 -0.29 -14.28 -13.50
N TRP A 147 -0.32 -15.60 -13.65
CA TRP A 147 -1.13 -16.46 -12.79
C TRP A 147 -0.62 -16.47 -11.36
N MET A 148 0.70 -16.49 -11.17
CA MET A 148 1.31 -16.36 -9.84
C MET A 148 0.96 -15.03 -9.19
N PHE A 149 1.00 -13.92 -9.93
CA PHE A 149 0.58 -12.59 -9.46
C PHE A 149 -0.86 -12.63 -8.93
N TYR A 150 -1.80 -13.16 -9.71
CA TYR A 150 -3.20 -13.26 -9.28
C TYR A 150 -3.38 -14.21 -8.09
N GLY A 151 -2.67 -15.34 -8.07
CA GLY A 151 -2.72 -16.29 -6.97
C GLY A 151 -2.21 -15.68 -5.66
N LEU A 152 -1.08 -14.97 -5.69
CA LEU A 152 -0.53 -14.28 -4.51
C LEU A 152 -1.38 -13.09 -4.08
N ALA A 153 -2.00 -12.37 -5.03
CA ALA A 153 -2.95 -11.29 -4.71
C ALA A 153 -4.20 -11.84 -4.02
N ALA A 154 -4.75 -12.94 -4.54
CA ALA A 154 -5.88 -13.63 -3.92
C ALA A 154 -5.52 -14.17 -2.54
N LEU A 155 -4.34 -14.77 -2.37
CA LEU A 155 -3.84 -15.23 -1.07
C LEU A 155 -3.68 -14.09 -0.08
N GLY A 156 -3.08 -12.95 -0.48
CA GLY A 156 -2.96 -11.78 0.38
C GLY A 156 -4.30 -11.19 0.79
N THR A 157 -5.27 -11.18 -0.13
CA THR A 157 -6.65 -10.77 0.15
C THR A 157 -7.32 -11.72 1.14
N LEU A 158 -7.14 -13.03 0.97
CA LEU A 158 -7.65 -14.04 1.90
C LEU A 158 -7.01 -13.91 3.28
N ASN A 159 -5.70 -13.68 3.37
CA ASN A 159 -5.01 -13.44 4.64
C ASN A 159 -5.64 -12.25 5.39
N MET A 160 -5.85 -11.12 4.71
CA MET A 160 -6.47 -9.94 5.32
C MET A 160 -7.93 -10.18 5.71
N LEU A 161 -8.67 -10.94 4.90
CA LEU A 161 -10.03 -11.35 5.23
C LEU A 161 -10.07 -12.22 6.48
N VAL A 162 -9.19 -13.21 6.59
CA VAL A 162 -9.08 -14.10 7.75
C VAL A 162 -8.77 -13.31 9.01
N ILE A 163 -7.81 -12.37 8.94
CA ILE A 163 -7.44 -11.52 10.07
C ILE A 163 -8.62 -10.63 10.48
N ALA A 164 -9.28 -9.99 9.52
CA ALA A 164 -10.43 -9.13 9.79
C ALA A 164 -11.65 -9.89 10.32
N ALA A 165 -11.88 -11.12 9.84
CA ALA A 165 -13.03 -11.93 10.24
C ALA A 165 -12.85 -12.59 11.61
N VAL A 166 -11.63 -13.01 11.95
CA VAL A 166 -11.36 -13.72 13.20
C VAL A 166 -10.99 -12.75 14.31
N ASN A 167 -9.81 -12.12 14.22
CA ASN A 167 -9.32 -11.18 15.22
C ASN A 167 -8.05 -10.45 14.72
N PRO A 168 -8.06 -9.12 14.55
CA PRO A 168 -6.86 -8.37 14.23
C PRO A 168 -5.88 -8.22 15.41
N MET A 169 -6.31 -8.53 16.64
CA MET A 169 -5.54 -8.38 17.87
C MET A 169 -5.18 -9.75 18.48
N VAL A 170 -3.95 -10.22 18.27
CA VAL A 170 -3.45 -11.48 18.83
C VAL A 170 -2.38 -11.20 19.88
N HIS A 171 -2.38 -12.01 20.94
CA HIS A 171 -1.40 -11.88 22.02
C HIS A 171 0.05 -11.92 21.48
N PRO A 172 0.96 -11.02 21.93
CA PRO A 172 2.31 -10.91 21.38
C PRO A 172 3.18 -12.17 21.47
N ALA A 173 2.86 -13.09 22.38
CA ALA A 173 3.56 -14.38 22.51
C ALA A 173 3.31 -15.35 21.34
N VAL A 174 2.31 -15.09 20.48
CA VAL A 174 2.01 -15.95 19.33
C VAL A 174 2.91 -15.57 18.16
N VAL A 175 3.93 -16.39 17.89
CA VAL A 175 4.94 -16.13 16.84
C VAL A 175 4.36 -16.17 15.42
N ASN A 176 3.34 -17.01 15.20
CA ASN A 176 2.71 -17.18 13.89
C ASN A 176 1.18 -17.08 14.04
N PRO A 177 0.64 -15.85 14.21
CA PRO A 177 -0.78 -15.63 14.45
C PRO A 177 -1.61 -16.10 13.26
N LEU A 178 -1.20 -15.75 12.04
CA LEU A 178 -1.96 -16.03 10.83
C LEU A 178 -2.11 -17.53 10.59
N PHE A 179 -1.00 -18.25 10.37
CA PHE A 179 -1.04 -19.66 9.98
C PHE A 179 -1.19 -20.60 11.17
N GLY A 180 -0.72 -20.20 12.35
CA GLY A 180 -0.79 -21.03 13.56
C GLY A 180 -2.12 -20.97 14.30
N ARG A 181 -2.92 -19.92 14.10
CA ARG A 181 -4.15 -19.70 14.90
C ARG A 181 -5.33 -19.18 14.09
N LEU A 182 -5.17 -18.07 13.37
CA LEU A 182 -6.30 -17.38 12.74
C LEU A 182 -6.95 -18.23 11.63
N TYR A 183 -6.14 -18.88 10.80
CA TYR A 183 -6.68 -19.79 9.78
C TYR A 183 -7.47 -20.96 10.37
N LEU A 184 -7.02 -21.52 11.50
CA LEU A 184 -7.72 -22.62 12.17
C LEU A 184 -9.11 -22.17 12.66
N HIS A 185 -9.20 -21.03 13.34
CA HIS A 185 -10.48 -20.47 13.79
C HIS A 185 -11.40 -20.07 12.63
N PHE A 186 -10.84 -19.51 11.56
CA PHE A 186 -11.61 -19.17 10.36
C PHE A 186 -12.25 -20.42 9.72
N LEU A 187 -11.49 -21.51 9.61
CA LEU A 187 -11.96 -22.76 9.01
C LEU A 187 -12.94 -23.51 9.91
N SER A 188 -12.74 -23.49 11.23
CA SER A 188 -13.69 -24.06 12.19
C SER A 188 -14.99 -23.24 12.29
N GLY A 189 -15.00 -22.01 11.76
CA GLY A 189 -16.15 -21.10 11.88
C GLY A 189 -16.29 -20.50 13.27
N GLU A 190 -15.24 -20.58 14.08
CA GLU A 190 -15.12 -19.92 15.37
C GLU A 190 -14.81 -18.44 15.15
N PHE A 191 -15.85 -17.71 14.76
CA PHE A 191 -15.82 -16.26 14.81
C PHE A 191 -16.22 -15.88 16.21
N PRO A 192 -15.35 -15.19 16.95
CA PRO A 192 -15.68 -14.82 18.29
C PRO A 192 -16.99 -14.02 18.31
N PRO A 193 -18.06 -14.51 18.99
CA PRO A 193 -19.35 -13.82 19.03
C PRO A 193 -19.23 -12.49 19.80
N THR A 194 -18.30 -12.47 20.77
CA THR A 194 -17.85 -11.35 21.59
C THR A 194 -16.58 -11.88 22.26
N LEU A 195 -15.42 -11.24 22.09
CA LEU A 195 -14.20 -11.70 22.77
C LEU A 195 -14.15 -11.15 24.20
N GLU A 196 -14.36 -12.03 25.17
CA GLU A 196 -13.85 -11.88 26.54
C GLU A 196 -12.31 -11.94 26.63
N THR A 197 -11.59 -11.96 25.50
CA THR A 197 -10.16 -12.31 25.44
C THR A 197 -9.25 -11.24 24.88
N CYS A 198 -9.56 -9.96 25.15
CA CYS A 198 -8.52 -9.08 25.67
C CYS A 198 -8.61 -9.14 27.20
N GLY A 199 -8.08 -10.22 27.79
CA GLY A 199 -7.90 -10.28 29.24
C GLY A 199 -7.25 -8.99 29.70
N ARG A 200 -8.01 -8.19 30.45
CA ARG A 200 -7.56 -7.02 31.22
C ARG A 200 -6.71 -6.02 30.44
N PHE A 201 -7.30 -5.23 29.54
CA PHE A 201 -6.81 -3.83 29.41
C PHE A 201 -7.38 -2.94 30.53
N GLN A 202 -8.39 -3.42 31.26
CA GLN A 202 -9.13 -2.68 32.29
C GLN A 202 -9.69 -3.54 33.45
N ASP A 203 -9.06 -4.65 33.86
CA ASP A 203 -8.65 -4.66 35.28
C ASP A 203 -7.35 -3.86 35.55
N LEU A 204 -6.80 -3.24 34.50
CA LEU A 204 -5.75 -2.23 34.59
C LEU A 204 -6.30 -0.80 34.87
N PHE A 205 -7.62 -0.54 34.70
CA PHE A 205 -8.28 0.76 34.95
C PHE A 205 -9.76 0.65 35.45
N SER A 206 -10.04 -0.41 36.20
CA SER A 206 -11.08 -0.61 37.25
C SER A 206 -12.60 -0.70 37.01
N ALA A 207 -13.25 -0.23 35.95
CA ALA A 207 -14.65 -0.60 35.67
C ALA A 207 -15.10 -0.01 34.33
N ALA A 208 -15.02 -0.78 33.25
CA ALA A 208 -15.75 -0.50 32.02
C ALA A 208 -15.77 -1.77 31.16
N GLU A 209 -16.98 -2.07 30.69
CA GLU A 209 -17.43 -3.08 29.73
C GLU A 209 -16.32 -3.75 28.87
N PRO A 210 -16.41 -5.08 28.63
CA PRO A 210 -15.49 -5.77 27.74
C PRO A 210 -15.48 -5.08 26.37
N ALA A 211 -14.29 -4.68 25.90
CA ALA A 211 -14.13 -4.07 24.59
C ALA A 211 -14.57 -5.08 23.51
N GLU A 212 -15.80 -4.94 23.04
CA GLU A 212 -16.39 -5.82 22.05
C GLU A 212 -15.66 -5.62 20.71
N LEU A 213 -14.99 -6.67 20.24
CA LEU A 213 -14.51 -6.69 18.87
C LEU A 213 -15.72 -6.71 17.93
N PHE A 214 -15.80 -5.69 17.08
CA PHE A 214 -16.94 -5.42 16.21
C PHE A 214 -16.89 -6.31 14.96
N ASN A 215 -17.76 -7.32 14.91
CA ASN A 215 -18.12 -7.98 13.65
C ASN A 215 -19.41 -7.35 13.14
N LEU A 216 -19.34 -6.78 11.93
CA LEU A 216 -20.44 -6.04 11.31
C LEU A 216 -21.70 -6.92 11.15
N GLY A 217 -21.52 -8.22 10.89
CA GLY A 217 -22.61 -9.19 10.76
C GLY A 217 -23.30 -9.54 12.06
N SER A 218 -22.55 -9.72 13.15
CA SER A 218 -23.17 -9.97 14.45
C SER A 218 -23.82 -8.70 15.02
N SER A 219 -23.13 -7.57 14.90
CA SER A 219 -23.54 -6.31 15.55
C SER A 219 -24.74 -5.66 14.87
N ILE A 220 -24.79 -5.64 13.54
CA ILE A 220 -25.85 -4.96 12.79
C ILE A 220 -26.99 -5.93 12.44
N PHE A 221 -26.66 -7.18 12.12
CA PHE A 221 -27.62 -8.13 11.56
C PHE A 221 -27.94 -9.32 12.48
N GLY A 222 -27.33 -9.40 13.67
CA GLY A 222 -27.55 -10.52 14.60
C GLY A 222 -27.08 -11.87 14.05
N LEU A 223 -26.23 -11.88 13.01
CA LEU A 223 -25.78 -13.10 12.36
C LEU A 223 -24.64 -13.74 13.18
N SER A 224 -24.75 -15.05 13.44
CA SER A 224 -23.74 -15.81 14.16
C SER A 224 -22.97 -16.78 13.26
N GLY A 225 -21.80 -17.22 13.72
CA GLY A 225 -20.95 -18.16 12.98
C GLY A 225 -20.59 -17.65 11.59
N LYS A 226 -20.59 -18.56 10.60
CA LYS A 226 -20.20 -18.25 9.20
C LYS A 226 -21.11 -17.21 8.54
N ALA A 227 -22.36 -17.08 8.97
CA ALA A 227 -23.29 -16.10 8.43
C ALA A 227 -22.85 -14.66 8.74
N SER A 228 -22.09 -14.43 9.82
CA SER A 228 -21.58 -13.11 10.20
C SER A 228 -20.64 -12.48 9.15
N ILE A 229 -20.03 -13.28 8.27
CA ILE A 229 -19.13 -12.78 7.22
C ILE A 229 -19.89 -12.28 5.98
N VAL A 230 -21.17 -12.64 5.83
CA VAL A 230 -21.95 -12.30 4.61
C VAL A 230 -21.93 -10.81 4.28
N PRO A 231 -22.14 -9.87 5.22
CA PRO A 231 -22.06 -8.44 4.93
C PRO A 231 -20.69 -8.00 4.42
N LEU A 232 -19.61 -8.54 4.99
CA LEU A 232 -18.25 -8.26 4.54
C LEU A 232 -18.02 -8.79 3.11
N GLY A 233 -18.50 -10.00 2.82
CA GLY A 233 -18.47 -10.58 1.47
C GLY A 233 -19.20 -9.70 0.45
N ILE A 234 -20.39 -9.18 0.80
CA ILE A 234 -21.15 -8.26 -0.04
C ILE A 234 -20.35 -6.98 -0.31
N VAL A 235 -19.75 -6.36 0.72
CA VAL A 235 -18.91 -5.15 0.54
C VAL A 235 -17.74 -5.42 -0.40
N VAL A 236 -17.05 -6.56 -0.25
CA VAL A 236 -15.95 -6.93 -1.13
C VAL A 236 -16.42 -7.12 -2.58
N VAL A 237 -17.54 -7.81 -2.80
CA VAL A 237 -18.12 -8.00 -4.14
C VAL A 237 -18.52 -6.67 -4.76
N LEU A 238 -19.17 -5.78 -4.00
CA LEU A 238 -19.55 -4.45 -4.45
C LEU A 238 -18.33 -3.59 -4.80
N LEU A 239 -17.26 -3.64 -3.99
CA LEU A 239 -16.01 -2.94 -4.29
C LEU A 239 -15.36 -3.45 -5.58
N ILE A 240 -15.28 -4.77 -5.76
CA ILE A 240 -14.76 -5.36 -7.00
C ILE A 240 -15.61 -4.92 -8.20
N TRP A 241 -16.93 -4.94 -8.06
CA TRP A 241 -17.85 -4.51 -9.09
C TRP A 241 -17.70 -3.02 -9.42
N CYS A 242 -17.63 -2.14 -8.42
CA CYS A 242 -17.38 -0.71 -8.60
C CYS A 242 -16.04 -0.43 -9.30
N LEU A 243 -14.97 -1.14 -8.90
CA LEU A 243 -13.66 -1.01 -9.55
C LEU A 243 -13.68 -1.50 -11.00
N TRP A 244 -14.42 -2.57 -11.28
CA TRP A 244 -14.61 -3.06 -12.63
C TRP A 244 -15.42 -2.07 -13.48
N ALA A 245 -16.56 -1.58 -12.97
CA ALA A 245 -17.41 -0.61 -13.64
C ALA A 245 -16.66 0.72 -13.92
N ALA A 246 -15.84 1.20 -12.98
CA ALA A 246 -15.03 2.40 -13.15
C ALA A 246 -13.99 2.27 -14.28
N ARG A 247 -13.48 1.04 -14.54
CA ARG A 247 -12.60 0.78 -15.69
C ARG A 247 -13.35 0.74 -17.02
N SER A 248 -14.63 0.38 -16.98
CA SER A 248 -15.49 0.28 -18.15
C SER A 248 -16.05 1.63 -18.60
N VAL A 249 -15.92 2.69 -17.80
CA VAL A 249 -16.27 4.05 -18.25
C VAL A 249 -15.19 4.48 -19.26
N PRO A 250 -15.50 4.53 -20.58
CA PRO A 250 -14.56 5.09 -21.54
C PRO A 250 -14.25 6.50 -21.07
N ALA A 251 -12.96 6.87 -21.01
CA ALA A 251 -12.53 8.20 -20.62
C ALA A 251 -13.35 9.22 -21.42
N ALA A 252 -14.35 9.81 -20.75
CA ALA A 252 -15.41 10.54 -21.41
C ALA A 252 -14.85 11.90 -21.83
N GLY A 253 -14.14 11.92 -22.96
CA GLY A 253 -13.60 13.12 -23.61
C GLY A 253 -12.49 13.85 -22.83
N GLY A 254 -11.35 14.10 -23.47
CA GLY A 254 -10.41 15.13 -23.00
C GLY A 254 -8.94 14.76 -23.20
N GLY A 255 -8.30 15.11 -24.31
CA GLY A 255 -8.77 15.91 -25.42
C GLY A 255 -8.14 15.42 -26.72
N SER A 256 -8.67 15.94 -27.83
CA SER A 256 -7.91 15.94 -29.08
C SER A 256 -6.48 16.37 -28.75
N PRO A 257 -5.44 15.67 -29.25
CA PRO A 257 -4.08 16.18 -29.12
C PRO A 257 -4.13 17.63 -29.57
N VAL A 258 -3.76 18.55 -28.70
CA VAL A 258 -3.50 19.93 -29.09
C VAL A 258 -2.47 19.78 -30.20
N ARG A 259 -2.94 19.86 -31.46
CA ARG A 259 -2.06 20.05 -32.61
C ARG A 259 -1.34 21.34 -32.26
N GLY A 260 -0.08 21.20 -31.84
CA GLY A 260 0.80 22.34 -31.73
C GLY A 260 0.73 23.10 -33.06
N PRO A 261 0.92 24.43 -33.04
CA PRO A 261 0.89 25.26 -34.25
C PRO A 261 2.08 24.87 -35.14
N ALA A 262 1.93 23.79 -35.91
CA ALA A 262 2.87 23.33 -36.92
C ALA A 262 2.48 23.77 -38.34
N ASP A 263 1.31 24.41 -38.51
CA ASP A 263 0.85 24.95 -39.79
C ASP A 263 0.89 26.49 -39.84
N ALA A 264 1.92 27.10 -39.23
CA ALA A 264 2.37 28.41 -39.67
C ALA A 264 3.38 28.19 -40.81
N ALA A 265 2.84 28.03 -42.01
CA ALA A 265 3.62 27.98 -43.24
C ALA A 265 4.61 29.17 -43.32
N PRO A 266 5.87 28.94 -43.68
CA PRO A 266 6.78 30.02 -44.00
C PRO A 266 6.31 30.67 -45.30
N HIS A 267 5.93 31.95 -45.23
CA HIS A 267 5.80 32.77 -46.42
C HIS A 267 7.11 32.71 -47.19
N GLY A 268 7.04 32.14 -48.39
CA GLY A 268 8.15 32.07 -49.31
C GLY A 268 8.60 33.46 -49.75
N THR A 269 9.90 33.69 -49.66
CA THR A 269 10.62 34.54 -50.61
C THR A 269 11.74 33.69 -51.17
N GLY A 270 11.63 33.43 -52.48
CA GLY A 270 12.44 32.45 -53.17
C GLY A 270 13.90 32.83 -53.28
N ARG A 271 14.73 31.80 -53.38
CA ARG A 271 15.99 31.89 -54.14
C ARG A 271 16.28 30.53 -54.74
N ARG A 272 15.99 30.41 -56.04
CA ARG A 272 16.53 29.34 -56.88
C ARG A 272 18.05 29.49 -56.91
N ILE A 273 18.77 28.46 -56.47
CA ILE A 273 20.16 28.24 -56.89
C ILE A 273 20.15 26.95 -57.72
N PRO A 274 20.60 26.99 -58.98
CA PRO A 274 20.63 25.82 -59.83
C PRO A 274 21.96 25.05 -59.70
N HIS A 275 21.88 23.76 -60.02
CA HIS A 275 22.96 22.86 -60.48
C HIS A 275 24.17 22.58 -59.57
N ALA A 276 24.38 21.30 -59.28
CA ALA A 276 25.49 20.55 -59.90
C ALA A 276 25.27 19.04 -59.75
N SER A 277 25.15 18.38 -60.89
CA SER A 277 25.27 16.94 -61.05
C SER A 277 26.75 16.53 -61.00
N SER A 278 27.09 15.56 -60.17
CA SER A 278 28.22 14.65 -60.40
C SER A 278 27.91 13.35 -59.67
N SER A 279 27.40 12.31 -60.33
CA SER A 279 28.16 11.32 -61.08
C SER A 279 29.44 10.87 -60.37
N GLY A 280 29.46 9.61 -59.92
CA GLY A 280 30.70 8.85 -59.83
C GLY A 280 30.93 8.17 -58.48
N GLY A 281 30.82 6.84 -58.50
CA GLY A 281 31.92 6.06 -57.97
C GLY A 281 31.61 5.00 -56.93
N ARG A 282 31.62 3.76 -57.44
CA ARG A 282 32.35 2.61 -56.90
C ARG A 282 31.75 1.81 -55.74
N ALA A 283 31.28 0.64 -56.16
CA ALA A 283 31.27 -0.61 -55.40
C ALA A 283 32.63 -0.92 -54.76
N LEU A 284 32.60 -1.65 -53.63
CA LEU A 284 33.43 -2.83 -53.41
C LEU A 284 32.80 -3.73 -52.30
N PRO A 285 32.70 -5.04 -52.51
CA PRO A 285 32.37 -6.04 -51.50
C PRO A 285 33.65 -6.59 -50.85
N GLY A 286 33.62 -6.89 -49.55
CA GLY A 286 34.80 -7.37 -48.83
C GLY A 286 34.48 -8.23 -47.62
N MET A 287 34.54 -9.55 -47.83
CA MET A 287 34.66 -10.61 -46.82
C MET A 287 35.66 -10.30 -45.69
N ARG A 288 35.42 -10.83 -44.48
CA ARG A 288 36.36 -11.74 -43.81
C ARG A 288 35.75 -12.50 -42.63
N ASN A 289 35.77 -13.83 -42.76
CA ASN A 289 35.81 -14.80 -41.67
C ASN A 289 37.06 -14.58 -40.80
N SER A 290 36.99 -14.86 -39.50
CA SER A 290 37.70 -16.01 -38.88
C SER A 290 37.46 -16.12 -37.36
N PRO A 291 37.58 -17.35 -36.81
CA PRO A 291 37.36 -17.68 -35.40
C PRO A 291 38.68 -17.73 -34.60
N ARG A 292 38.58 -17.59 -33.28
CA ARG A 292 39.37 -18.34 -32.28
C ARG A 292 38.55 -18.52 -31.02
#